data_AF-A0A1E9ATN3-F1
#
_entry.id   AF-A0A1E9ATN3-F1
#
_cell.length_a   1.000
_cell.length_b   1.000
_cell.length_c   1.000
_cell.angle_alpha   90.00
_cell.angle_beta   90.00
_cell.angle_gamma   90.00
#
_symmetry.space_group_name_H-M   'P 1'
#
loop_
_entity.id
_entity.type
_entity.pdbx_description
1 polymer ?
#
loop_
_entity_poly.entity_id
_entity_poly.type
_entity_poly.pdbx_seq_one_letter_code
_entity_poly.pdbx_strand_id
1 'polypeptide(L)'
;MVKRLTKISNKSYNRYKNQLLSNKPFIFTLAIVIIIFAAILILYSQIAGLDREILKQKAEIDELNKTKITLVGEIKAVKSSAQIAEEAMYKLGMVYPSEDQIVYIDSGEEKKLGDINYNVFLSPIVSVLRSFTRD
;
A
#
# COMPACT_ATOMS: atom_id res chain seq x y z
N MET A 1 27.24 73.05 4.13
CA MET A 1 26.43 73.27 5.36
C MET A 1 25.65 71.98 5.62
N VAL A 2 26.06 71.18 6.60
CA VAL A 2 25.47 69.84 6.85
C VAL A 2 24.24 69.99 7.76
N LYS A 3 23.04 69.71 7.23
CA LYS A 3 21.81 69.63 8.05
C LYS A 3 21.89 68.38 8.92
N ARG A 4 22.00 68.54 10.23
CA ARG A 4 21.78 67.45 11.19
C ARG A 4 20.30 67.09 11.17
N LEU A 5 19.99 65.86 10.76
CA LEU A 5 18.66 65.29 10.89
C LEU A 5 18.36 65.08 12.39
N THR A 6 17.51 65.93 12.96
CA THR A 6 17.02 65.74 14.32
C THR A 6 15.94 64.65 14.31
N LYS A 7 16.15 63.62 15.14
CA LYS A 7 15.22 62.49 15.32
C LYS A 7 13.89 63.02 15.85
N ILE A 8 12.86 63.04 15.00
CA ILE A 8 11.49 63.40 15.39
C ILE A 8 11.01 62.33 16.37
N SER A 9 11.09 62.61 17.68
CA SER A 9 10.55 61.70 18.69
C SER A 9 9.03 61.78 18.63
N ASN A 10 8.38 60.72 18.15
CA ASN A 10 6.92 60.60 18.19
C ASN A 10 6.45 60.41 19.65
N LYS A 11 6.38 61.51 20.39
CA LYS A 11 5.96 61.58 21.80
C LYS A 11 4.54 61.04 22.02
N SER A 12 3.71 60.96 20.97
CA SER A 12 2.38 60.35 21.00
C SER A 12 2.44 58.82 21.07
N TYR A 13 3.24 58.18 20.20
CA TYR A 13 3.43 56.72 20.19
C TYR A 13 3.99 56.19 21.50
N ASN A 14 4.99 56.88 22.06
CA ASN A 14 5.59 56.48 23.34
C ASN A 14 4.61 56.62 24.51
N ARG A 15 3.67 57.59 24.48
CA ARG A 15 2.64 57.73 25.50
C ARG A 15 1.60 56.61 25.43
N TYR A 16 1.12 56.29 24.22
CA TYR A 16 0.19 55.17 24.01
C TYR A 16 0.80 53.83 24.41
N LYS A 17 2.05 53.55 24.01
CA LYS A 17 2.79 52.36 24.41
C LYS A 17 2.90 52.24 25.93
N ASN A 18 3.23 53.33 26.62
CA ASN A 18 3.34 53.35 28.07
C ASN A 18 1.99 53.16 28.77
N GLN A 19 0.89 53.67 28.20
CA GLN A 19 -0.47 53.46 28.72
C GLN A 19 -0.92 52.00 28.55
N LEU A 20 -0.63 51.38 27.39
CA LEU A 20 -0.93 49.98 27.12
C LEU A 20 -0.15 49.04 28.07
N LEU A 21 1.13 49.33 28.27
CA LEU A 21 2.02 48.58 29.17
C LEU A 21 1.75 48.85 30.66
N SER A 22 1.05 49.95 30.98
CA SER A 22 0.61 50.28 32.34
C SER A 22 -0.69 49.57 32.72
N ASN A 23 -1.43 49.03 31.75
CA ASN A 23 -2.70 48.35 31.99
C ASN A 23 -2.46 46.87 32.36
N LYS A 24 -2.09 46.63 33.62
CA LYS A 24 -1.80 45.30 34.16
C LYS A 24 -2.86 44.24 33.83
N PRO A 25 -4.17 44.45 34.05
CA PRO A 25 -5.16 43.40 33.76
C PRO A 25 -5.23 43.05 32.27
N PHE A 26 -5.05 44.01 31.36
CA PHE A 26 -5.02 43.76 29.91
C PHE A 26 -3.85 42.85 29.51
N ILE A 27 -2.66 43.08 30.05
CA ILE A 27 -1.46 42.27 29.78
C ILE A 27 -1.66 40.84 30.32
N PHE A 28 -2.24 40.69 31.51
CA PHE A 28 -2.56 39.38 32.08
C PHE A 28 -3.56 38.61 31.20
N THR A 29 -4.64 39.25 30.75
CA THR A 29 -5.60 38.61 29.84
C THR A 29 -4.96 38.20 28.51
N LEU A 30 -4.10 39.06 27.95
CA LEU A 30 -3.40 38.77 26.70
C LEU A 30 -2.43 37.59 26.85
N ALA A 31 -1.71 37.52 27.98
CA ALA A 31 -0.82 36.41 28.28
C ALA A 31 -1.58 35.08 28.38
N ILE A 32 -2.74 35.08 29.06
CA ILE A 32 -3.60 33.88 29.16
C ILE A 32 -4.07 33.43 27.78
N VAL A 33 -4.53 34.37 26.93
CA VAL A 33 -4.97 34.05 25.57
C VAL A 33 -3.83 33.44 24.75
N ILE A 34 -2.62 34.00 24.83
CA ILE A 34 -1.44 33.46 24.12
C ILE A 34 -1.10 32.05 24.61
N ILE A 35 -1.16 31.80 25.91
CA ILE A 35 -0.90 30.47 26.48
C ILE A 35 -1.94 29.45 25.98
N ILE A 36 -3.23 29.83 25.95
CA ILE A 36 -4.29 28.97 25.44
C ILE A 36 -4.06 28.65 23.96
N PHE A 37 -3.75 29.67 23.13
CA PHE A 37 -3.43 29.45 21.72
C PHE A 37 -2.22 28.53 21.53
N ALA A 38 -1.15 28.73 22.30
CA ALA A 38 0.02 27.87 22.26
C ALA A 38 -0.31 26.42 22.63
N ALA A 39 -1.13 26.22 23.67
CA ALA A 39 -1.58 24.89 24.10
C ALA A 39 -2.38 24.19 22.99
N ILE A 40 -3.32 24.90 22.35
CA ILE A 40 -4.12 24.35 21.24
C ILE A 40 -3.21 23.92 20.08
N LEU A 41 -2.21 24.73 19.71
CA LEU A 41 -1.27 24.40 18.63
C LEU A 41 -0.43 23.16 18.93
N ILE A 42 0.05 23.02 20.17
CA ILE A 42 0.81 21.83 20.61
C ILE A 42 -0.08 20.59 20.53
N LEU A 43 -1.31 20.66 21.04
CA LEU A 43 -2.27 19.56 20.99
C LEU A 43 -2.59 19.17 19.55
N TYR A 44 -2.83 20.15 18.68
CA TYR A 44 -3.11 19.89 17.27
C TYR A 44 -1.93 19.21 16.56
N SER A 45 -0.70 19.63 16.88
CA SER A 45 0.52 18.99 16.36
C SER A 45 0.65 17.53 16.80
N GLN A 46 0.32 17.23 18.06
CA GLN A 46 0.33 15.86 18.59
C GLN A 46 -0.73 14.99 17.91
N ILE A 47 -1.96 15.50 17.75
CA ILE A 47 -3.03 14.79 17.03
C ILE A 47 -2.61 14.49 15.59
N ALA A 48 -2.04 15.46 14.89
CA ALA A 48 -1.54 15.23 13.53
C ALA A 48 -0.38 14.22 13.47
N GLY A 49 0.41 14.09 14.54
CA GLY A 49 1.42 13.04 14.67
C GLY A 49 0.80 11.66 14.80
N LEU A 50 -0.19 11.52 15.69
CA LEU A 50 -0.93 10.28 15.92
C LEU A 50 -1.70 9.85 14.67
N ASP A 51 -2.34 10.78 13.96
CA ASP A 51 -3.05 10.47 12.70
C ASP A 51 -2.11 9.86 11.65
N ARG A 52 -0.88 10.37 11.53
CA ARG A 52 0.12 9.81 10.62
C ARG A 52 0.54 8.40 11.04
N GLU A 53 0.70 8.17 12.34
CA GLU A 53 1.03 6.86 12.87
C GLU A 53 -0.10 5.86 12.61
N ILE A 54 -1.35 6.25 12.85
CA ILE A 54 -2.54 5.45 12.52
C ILE A 54 -2.55 5.10 11.03
N LEU A 55 -2.31 6.07 10.14
CA LEU A 55 -2.28 5.82 8.70
C LEU A 55 -1.17 4.84 8.30
N LYS A 56 0.02 4.97 8.90
CA LYS A 56 1.13 4.03 8.68
C LYS A 56 0.76 2.62 9.12
N GLN A 57 0.23 2.48 10.34
CA GLN A 57 -0.21 1.17 10.87
C GLN A 57 -1.32 0.56 10.02
N LYS A 58 -2.25 1.38 9.50
CA LYS A 58 -3.32 0.92 8.61
C LYS A 58 -2.78 0.35 7.30
N ALA A 59 -1.77 1.02 6.73
CA ALA A 59 -1.10 0.54 5.52
C ALA A 59 -0.36 -0.78 5.76
N GLU A 60 0.34 -0.90 6.88
CA GLU A 60 1.02 -2.14 7.29
C GLU A 60 0.03 -3.30 7.47
N ILE A 61 -1.11 -3.05 8.11
CA ILE A 61 -2.19 -4.05 8.25
C ILE A 61 -2.71 -4.50 6.88
N ASP A 62 -2.89 -3.58 5.93
CA ASP A 62 -3.35 -3.92 4.58
C ASP A 62 -2.33 -4.78 3.83
N GLU A 63 -1.04 -4.46 3.94
CA GLU A 63 0.05 -5.25 3.37
C GLU A 63 0.09 -6.67 3.98
N LEU A 64 0.05 -6.77 5.31
CA LEU A 64 0.02 -8.06 6.01
C LEU A 64 -1.19 -8.91 5.61
N ASN A 65 -2.36 -8.29 5.42
CA ASN A 65 -3.56 -8.99 4.96
C ASN A 65 -3.41 -9.51 3.53
N LYS A 66 -2.80 -8.74 2.62
CA LYS A 66 -2.50 -9.20 1.26
C LYS A 66 -1.57 -10.40 1.30
N THR A 67 -0.47 -10.31 2.06
CA THR A 67 0.49 -11.40 2.24
C THR A 67 -0.18 -12.65 2.80
N LYS A 68 -1.05 -12.50 3.81
CA LYS A 68 -1.84 -13.61 4.36
C LYS A 68 -2.71 -14.27 3.30
N ILE A 69 -3.42 -13.49 2.49
CA ILE A 69 -4.29 -14.01 1.42
C ILE A 69 -3.47 -14.80 0.40
N THR A 70 -2.31 -14.27 -0.02
CA THR A 70 -1.39 -14.95 -0.93
C THR A 70 -0.93 -16.29 -0.37
N LEU A 71 -0.41 -16.31 0.86
CA LEU A 71 0.07 -17.54 1.52
C LEU A 71 -1.05 -18.58 1.68
N VAL A 72 -2.27 -18.13 2.03
CA VAL A 72 -3.44 -19.02 2.10
C VAL A 72 -3.78 -19.60 0.72
N GLY A 73 -3.64 -18.80 -0.34
CA GLY A 73 -3.80 -19.25 -1.73
C GLY A 73 -2.77 -20.32 -2.10
N GLU A 74 -1.50 -20.10 -1.79
CA GLU A 74 -0.40 -21.05 -2.04
C GLU A 74 -0.62 -22.37 -1.29
N ILE A 75 -1.00 -22.32 -0.01
CA ILE A 75 -1.31 -23.52 0.79
C ILE A 75 -2.47 -24.30 0.16
N LYS A 76 -3.52 -23.61 -0.29
CA LYS A 76 -4.66 -24.27 -0.95
C LYS A 76 -4.24 -24.92 -2.26
N ALA A 77 -3.39 -24.27 -3.06
CA ALA A 77 -2.88 -24.82 -4.30
C ALA A 77 -2.07 -26.10 -4.04
N VAL A 78 -1.12 -26.06 -3.11
CA VAL A 78 -0.32 -27.25 -2.73
C VAL A 78 -1.22 -28.39 -2.23
N LYS A 79 -2.18 -28.08 -1.34
CA LYS A 79 -3.12 -29.08 -0.83
C LYS A 79 -3.97 -29.69 -1.94
N SER A 80 -4.45 -28.87 -2.87
CA SER A 80 -5.22 -29.33 -4.03
C SER A 80 -4.39 -30.25 -4.91
N SER A 81 -3.14 -29.90 -5.21
CA SER A 81 -2.24 -30.76 -6.00
C SER A 81 -1.96 -32.10 -5.30
N ALA A 82 -1.74 -32.08 -3.99
CA ALA A 82 -1.56 -33.31 -3.20
C ALA A 82 -2.82 -34.18 -3.22
N GLN A 83 -4.01 -33.60 -3.08
CA GLN A 83 -5.28 -34.31 -3.17
C GLN A 83 -5.51 -34.91 -4.57
N ILE A 84 -5.18 -34.17 -5.63
CA ILE A 84 -5.27 -34.67 -7.00
C ILE A 84 -4.34 -35.88 -7.17
N ALA A 85 -3.10 -35.80 -6.68
CA ALA A 85 -2.15 -36.90 -6.76
C ALA A 85 -2.66 -38.14 -6.01
N GLU A 86 -3.15 -37.97 -4.78
CA GLU A 86 -3.71 -39.06 -3.97
C GLU A 86 -4.92 -39.72 -4.67
N GLU A 87 -5.85 -38.92 -5.19
CA GLU A 87 -7.01 -39.45 -5.91
C GLU A 87 -6.62 -40.17 -7.20
N ALA A 88 -5.64 -39.66 -7.96
CA ALA A 88 -5.16 -40.33 -9.16
C ALA A 88 -4.50 -41.67 -8.82
N MET A 89 -3.72 -41.72 -7.75
CA MET A 89 -3.10 -42.97 -7.29
C MET A 89 -4.16 -43.99 -6.87
N TYR A 90 -5.12 -43.58 -6.03
CA TYR A 90 -6.10 -44.51 -5.45
C TYR A 90 -7.19 -44.92 -6.44
N LYS A 91 -7.77 -43.95 -7.18
CA LYS A 91 -8.92 -44.20 -8.06
C LYS A 91 -8.50 -44.65 -9.45
N LEU A 92 -7.37 -44.17 -9.96
CA LEU A 92 -6.93 -44.45 -11.33
C LEU A 92 -5.74 -45.44 -11.38
N GLY A 93 -5.22 -45.88 -10.23
CA GLY A 93 -4.08 -46.78 -10.15
C GLY A 93 -2.79 -46.14 -10.68
N MET A 94 -2.71 -44.81 -10.72
CA MET A 94 -1.51 -44.11 -11.14
C MET A 94 -0.38 -44.33 -10.12
N VAL A 95 0.86 -44.42 -10.60
CA VAL A 95 2.04 -44.53 -9.76
C VAL A 95 2.92 -43.31 -10.01
N TYR A 96 3.44 -42.72 -8.94
CA TYR A 96 4.35 -41.59 -9.06
C TYR A 96 5.63 -42.05 -9.78
N PRO A 97 6.09 -41.34 -10.82
CA PRO A 97 7.25 -41.75 -11.61
C PRO A 97 8.53 -41.77 -10.75
N SER A 98 9.43 -42.71 -11.07
CA SER A 98 10.77 -42.76 -10.49
C SER A 98 11.64 -41.63 -11.05
N GLU A 99 12.69 -41.22 -10.32
CA GLU A 99 13.58 -40.11 -10.71
C GLU A 99 14.20 -40.29 -12.11
N ASP A 100 14.47 -41.53 -12.54
CA ASP A 100 15.00 -41.87 -13.87
C ASP A 100 13.99 -41.66 -15.00
N GLN A 101 12.69 -41.57 -14.67
CA GLN A 101 11.60 -41.37 -15.61
C GLN A 101 11.23 -39.89 -15.78
N ILE A 102 11.82 -38.99 -14.98
CA ILE A 102 11.56 -37.54 -15.03
C ILE A 102 12.52 -36.89 -16.02
N VAL A 103 11.98 -36.38 -17.13
CA VAL A 103 12.74 -35.64 -18.14
C VAL A 103 12.46 -34.14 -18.02
N TYR A 104 13.47 -33.36 -17.65
CA TYR A 104 13.39 -31.90 -17.61
C TYR A 104 13.60 -31.35 -19.03
N ILE A 105 12.59 -30.67 -19.56
CA ILE A 105 12.70 -29.98 -20.85
C ILE A 105 13.13 -28.55 -20.56
N ASP A 106 14.35 -28.20 -20.96
CA ASP A 106 14.85 -26.83 -20.89
C ASP A 106 14.23 -26.01 -22.03
N SER A 107 13.32 -25.10 -21.72
CA SER A 107 12.70 -24.22 -22.70
C SER A 107 13.65 -23.07 -23.03
N GLY A 108 14.76 -23.39 -23.70
CA GLY A 108 15.56 -22.38 -24.39
C GLY A 108 14.70 -21.62 -25.40
N GLU A 109 14.97 -20.31 -25.57
CA GLU A 109 14.17 -19.38 -26.39
C GLU A 109 13.63 -20.04 -27.66
N GLU A 110 12.31 -20.23 -27.70
CA GLU A 110 11.61 -20.77 -28.86
C GLU A 110 11.88 -19.88 -30.08
N LYS A 111 12.82 -20.30 -30.93
CA LYS A 111 12.76 -19.93 -32.33
C LYS A 111 11.48 -20.55 -32.86
N LYS A 112 10.48 -19.70 -33.12
CA LYS A 112 9.24 -20.02 -33.81
C LYS A 112 9.53 -20.75 -35.12
N LEU A 113 9.71 -22.06 -35.06
CA LEU A 113 9.63 -22.92 -36.22
C LEU A 113 8.14 -23.19 -36.39
N GLY A 114 7.57 -22.51 -37.38
CA GLY A 114 6.19 -22.69 -37.77
C GLY A 114 5.97 -24.14 -38.22
N ASP A 115 5.25 -24.90 -37.40
CA ASP A 115 4.23 -25.86 -37.81
C ASP A 115 3.66 -26.53 -36.56
N ILE A 116 2.65 -25.89 -35.95
CA ILE A 116 1.80 -26.56 -34.95
C ILE A 116 0.41 -26.69 -35.58
N ASN A 117 0.09 -27.93 -35.97
CA ASN A 117 -1.23 -28.33 -36.43
C ASN A 117 -2.24 -28.12 -35.28
N TYR A 118 -3.21 -27.23 -35.48
CA TYR A 118 -4.20 -26.74 -34.51
C TYR A 118 -5.23 -27.78 -34.03
N ASN A 119 -4.83 -29.03 -33.81
CA ASN A 119 -5.75 -30.11 -33.40
C ASN A 119 -5.70 -30.48 -31.92
N VAL A 120 -4.99 -29.76 -31.05
CA VAL A 120 -4.76 -30.24 -29.67
C VAL A 120 -5.77 -29.72 -28.63
N PHE A 121 -6.61 -28.72 -28.93
CA PHE A 121 -7.58 -28.22 -27.95
C PHE A 121 -8.93 -27.84 -28.55
N LEU A 122 -9.56 -28.77 -29.24
CA LEU A 122 -11.01 -28.68 -29.40
C LEU A 122 -11.65 -29.18 -28.10
N SER A 123 -12.51 -28.36 -27.49
CA SER A 123 -13.45 -28.79 -26.44
C SER A 123 -14.02 -30.17 -26.77
N PRO A 124 -14.23 -31.09 -25.80
CA PRO A 124 -14.73 -32.43 -26.06
C PRO A 124 -15.94 -32.45 -27.00
N ILE A 125 -16.81 -31.44 -26.88
CA ILE A 125 -18.00 -31.25 -27.72
C ILE A 125 -17.64 -31.01 -29.19
N VAL A 126 -16.63 -30.18 -29.47
CA VAL A 126 -16.21 -29.82 -30.83
C VAL A 126 -15.40 -30.96 -31.48
N SER A 127 -14.65 -31.73 -30.67
CA SER A 127 -13.96 -32.94 -31.14
C SER A 127 -14.94 -34.01 -31.61
N VAL A 128 -16.00 -34.25 -30.83
CA VAL A 128 -17.07 -35.22 -31.15
C VAL A 128 -17.90 -34.76 -32.35
N LEU A 129 -18.28 -33.48 -32.42
CA LEU A 129 -19.02 -32.97 -33.58
C LEU A 129 -18.24 -33.14 -34.89
N ARG A 130 -16.93 -32.89 -34.87
CA ARG A 130 -16.07 -33.00 -36.05
C ARG A 130 -15.83 -34.45 -36.50
N SER A 131 -15.99 -35.44 -35.61
CA SER A 131 -15.90 -36.87 -36.00
C SER A 131 -17.16 -37.38 -36.69
N PHE A 132 -18.31 -36.74 -36.49
CA PHE A 132 -19.57 -37.11 -37.14
C PHE A 132 -19.87 -36.35 -38.43
N THR A 133 -19.15 -35.27 -38.72
CA THR A 133 -19.35 -34.44 -39.92
C THR A 133 -18.31 -34.68 -41.01
N ARG A 134 -17.50 -35.75 -40.91
CA ARG A 134 -16.61 -36.18 -42.00
C ARG A 134 -17.30 -37.29 -42.79
N ASP A 135 -18.10 -36.86 -43.77
CA ASP A 135 -18.42 -37.62 -44.98
C ASP A 135 -17.63 -37.02 -46.15
#